data_AF-A0A060RE86-F1
#
_entry.id   AF-A0A060RE86-F1
#
_cell.length_a   1.000
_cell.length_b   1.000
_cell.length_c   1.000
_cell.angle_alpha   90.00
_cell.angle_beta   90.00
_cell.angle_gamma   90.00
#
_symmetry.space_group_name_H-M   'P 1'
#
loop_
_entity.id
_entity.type
_entity.pdbx_description
1 polymer ?
#
loop_
_entity_poly.entity_id
_entity_poly.type
_entity_poly.pdbx_seq_one_letter_code
_entity_poly.pdbx_strand_id
1 'polypeptide(L)'
;MELRPIYHQTDDNSDAHLFFGLLSYWIVNTVRHKLKLQGITHYWTELKRILSTQKAITTKAENALGEQIELRICSDPTDAASELYRILGYNPIPFRRHTIKTAPPPPN
;
A
#
# COMPACT_ATOMS: atom_id res chain seq x y z
N MET A 1 -8.47 -23.32 44.61
CA MET A 1 -9.13 -22.81 43.39
C MET A 1 -8.22 -23.13 42.22
N GLU A 2 -8.48 -24.25 41.55
CA GLU A 2 -7.73 -24.68 40.38
C GLU A 2 -8.22 -23.89 39.17
N LEU A 3 -7.38 -22.97 38.69
CA LEU A 3 -7.65 -22.22 37.46
C LEU A 3 -7.64 -23.23 36.31
N ARG A 4 -8.77 -23.39 35.60
CA ARG A 4 -8.82 -24.26 34.42
C ARG A 4 -7.84 -23.69 33.37
N PRO A 5 -6.84 -24.45 32.89
CA PRO A 5 -5.96 -23.97 31.84
C PRO A 5 -6.79 -23.72 30.58
N ILE A 6 -6.70 -22.49 30.05
CA ILE A 6 -7.31 -22.12 28.78
C ILE A 6 -6.43 -22.73 27.69
N TYR A 7 -6.73 -23.98 27.35
CA TYR A 7 -6.04 -24.74 26.32
C TYR A 7 -6.56 -24.28 24.95
N HIS A 8 -5.67 -23.76 24.10
CA HIS A 8 -5.83 -23.48 22.66
C HIS A 8 -6.67 -22.27 22.23
N GLN A 9 -6.12 -21.06 22.38
CA GLN A 9 -6.12 -20.13 21.25
C GLN A 9 -4.76 -20.32 20.56
N THR A 10 -4.75 -20.76 19.32
CA THR A 10 -3.50 -20.99 18.57
C THR A 10 -2.68 -19.69 18.51
N ASP A 11 -1.49 -19.75 19.12
CA ASP A 11 -0.60 -18.61 19.35
C ASP A 11 -0.04 -18.03 18.03
N ASP A 12 0.09 -18.88 17.01
CA ASP A 12 0.72 -18.55 15.72
C ASP A 12 0.11 -17.32 15.03
N ASN A 13 -1.21 -17.15 15.11
CA ASN A 13 -1.89 -16.00 14.50
C ASN A 13 -1.77 -14.73 15.37
N SER A 14 -1.71 -14.88 16.69
CA SER A 14 -1.58 -13.77 17.65
C SER A 14 -0.23 -13.07 17.51
N ASP A 15 0.84 -13.84 17.33
CA ASP A 15 2.17 -13.33 17.05
C ASP A 15 2.19 -12.52 15.76
N ALA A 16 1.65 -13.07 14.67
CA ALA A 16 1.58 -12.36 13.40
C ALA A 16 0.85 -11.01 13.52
N HIS A 17 -0.29 -10.97 14.22
CA HIS A 17 -1.02 -9.72 14.47
C HIS A 17 -0.22 -8.71 15.28
N LEU A 18 0.51 -9.16 16.32
CA LEU A 18 1.39 -8.30 17.10
C LEU A 18 2.53 -7.73 16.24
N PHE A 19 3.18 -8.57 15.44
CA PHE A 19 4.24 -8.17 14.52
C PHE A 19 3.74 -7.13 13.51
N PHE A 20 2.59 -7.37 12.86
CA PHE A 20 2.00 -6.41 11.93
C PHE A 20 1.58 -5.11 12.60
N GLY A 21 1.07 -5.17 13.83
CA GLY A 21 0.74 -3.98 14.62
C GLY A 21 1.96 -3.13 14.92
N LEU A 22 3.04 -3.75 15.39
CA LEU A 22 4.31 -3.05 15.68
C LEU A 22 4.91 -2.47 14.40
N LEU A 23 4.99 -3.24 13.32
CA LEU A 23 5.50 -2.79 12.03
C LEU A 23 4.69 -1.60 11.50
N SER A 24 3.36 -1.67 11.58
CA SER A 24 2.46 -0.58 11.17
C SER A 24 2.72 0.68 11.98
N TYR A 25 2.85 0.56 13.30
CA TYR A 25 3.19 1.69 14.17
C TYR A 25 4.53 2.31 13.79
N TRP A 26 5.56 1.48 13.55
CA TRP A 26 6.89 1.94 13.14
C TRP A 26 6.86 2.73 11.84
N ILE A 27 6.16 2.23 10.81
CA ILE A 27 6.04 2.91 9.53
C ILE A 27 5.33 4.27 9.71
N VAL A 28 4.17 4.28 10.36
CA VAL A 28 3.38 5.51 10.58
C VAL A 28 4.17 6.53 11.40
N ASN A 29 4.82 6.08 12.49
CA ASN A 29 5.59 6.96 13.36
C ASN A 29 6.81 7.53 12.64
N THR A 30 7.51 6.72 11.84
CA THR A 30 8.68 7.17 11.07
C THR A 30 8.30 8.24 10.06
N VAL A 31 7.23 8.04 9.30
CA VAL A 31 6.74 9.02 8.32
C VAL A 31 6.35 10.32 9.03
N ARG A 32 5.57 10.25 10.11
CA ARG A 32 5.16 11.43 10.87
C ARG A 32 6.33 12.16 11.52
N HIS A 33 7.33 11.43 12.02
CA HIS A 33 8.53 12.02 12.60
C HIS A 33 9.32 12.80 11.55
N LYS A 34 9.57 12.20 10.38
CA LYS A 34 10.26 12.87 9.26
C LYS A 34 9.53 14.14 8.81
N LEU A 35 8.21 14.09 8.69
CA LEU A 35 7.39 15.26 8.34
C LEU A 35 7.45 16.34 9.42
N LYS A 36 7.40 15.96 10.70
CA LYS A 36 7.46 16.90 11.83
C LYS A 36 8.81 17.64 11.89
N LEU A 37 9.92 16.98 11.56
CA LEU A 37 11.23 17.63 11.45
C LEU A 37 11.26 18.74 10.40
N GLN A 38 10.35 18.69 9.42
CA GLN A 38 10.20 19.65 8.34
C GLN A 38 9.02 20.61 8.58
N GLY A 39 8.48 20.64 9.80
CA GLY A 39 7.39 21.54 10.20
C GLY A 39 5.98 21.06 9.87
N ILE A 40 5.81 19.90 9.24
CA ILE A 40 4.49 19.35 8.90
C ILE A 40 3.95 18.51 10.07
N THR A 41 2.87 18.97 10.69
CA THR A 41 2.28 18.36 11.89
C THR A 41 0.90 17.73 11.66
N HIS A 42 0.58 17.35 10.44
CA HIS A 42 -0.71 16.72 10.10
C HIS A 42 -0.99 15.45 10.90
N TYR A 43 -2.27 15.24 11.23
CA TYR A 43 -2.76 13.97 11.75
C TYR A 43 -2.63 12.88 10.69
N TRP A 44 -2.52 11.62 11.12
CA TRP A 44 -2.42 10.49 10.19
C TRP A 44 -3.61 10.40 9.23
N THR A 45 -4.82 10.75 9.71
CA THR A 45 -6.03 10.81 8.87
C THR A 45 -5.89 11.78 7.71
N GLU A 46 -5.29 12.95 7.95
CA GLU A 46 -5.06 13.97 6.93
C GLU A 46 -3.97 13.56 5.94
N LEU A 47 -2.87 12.98 6.43
CA LEU A 47 -1.83 12.41 5.56
C LEU A 47 -2.41 11.32 4.65
N LYS A 48 -3.23 10.42 5.20
CA LYS A 48 -3.95 9.42 4.40
C LYS A 48 -4.87 10.08 3.39
N ARG A 49 -5.62 11.13 3.76
CA ARG A 49 -6.51 11.85 2.84
C ARG A 49 -5.73 12.39 1.65
N ILE A 50 -4.62 13.10 1.89
CA ILE A 50 -3.76 13.70 0.86
C ILE A 50 -3.16 12.61 -0.03
N LEU A 51 -2.47 11.63 0.56
CA LEU A 51 -1.79 10.58 -0.20
C LEU A 51 -2.76 9.65 -0.94
N SER A 52 -3.99 9.51 -0.45
CA SER A 52 -5.02 8.71 -1.14
C SER A 52 -5.51 9.33 -2.46
N THR A 53 -5.17 10.58 -2.75
CA THR A 53 -5.52 11.23 -4.03
C THR A 53 -4.79 10.61 -5.22
N GLN A 54 -3.62 10.00 -5.00
CA GLN A 54 -2.91 9.25 -6.03
C GLN A 54 -3.35 7.78 -6.06
N LYS A 55 -3.60 7.22 -7.24
CA LYS A 55 -4.10 5.85 -7.42
C LYS A 55 -3.21 5.02 -8.34
N ALA A 56 -3.05 3.75 -7.99
CA ALA A 56 -2.55 2.72 -8.91
C ALA A 56 -3.76 2.01 -9.54
N ILE A 57 -3.88 2.10 -10.86
CA ILE A 57 -4.99 1.57 -11.64
C ILE A 57 -4.48 0.36 -12.43
N THR A 58 -5.18 -0.76 -12.31
CA THR A 58 -4.98 -1.94 -13.15
C THR A 58 -6.21 -2.12 -14.03
N THR A 59 -6.01 -2.07 -15.33
CA THR A 59 -7.04 -2.34 -16.34
C THR A 59 -6.74 -3.69 -16.98
N LYS A 60 -7.73 -4.58 -17.02
CA LYS A 60 -7.65 -5.87 -17.71
C LYS A 60 -8.60 -5.86 -18.90
N ALA A 61 -8.12 -6.28 -20.06
CA ALA A 61 -8.90 -6.32 -21.29
C ALA A 61 -8.47 -7.50 -22.16
N GLU A 62 -9.41 -8.06 -22.91
CA GLU A 62 -9.14 -9.05 -23.93
C GLU A 62 -9.00 -8.35 -25.29
N ASN A 63 -7.96 -8.70 -26.05
CA ASN A 63 -7.80 -8.16 -27.41
C ASN A 63 -8.51 -9.02 -28.45
N ALA A 64 -8.53 -8.55 -29.70
CA ALA A 64 -9.14 -9.28 -30.81
C ALA A 64 -8.49 -10.64 -31.11
N LEU A 65 -7.30 -10.92 -30.57
CA LEU A 65 -6.59 -12.19 -30.70
C LEU A 65 -6.87 -13.15 -29.52
N GLY A 66 -7.74 -12.78 -28.57
CA GLY A 66 -8.04 -13.58 -27.37
C GLY A 66 -6.95 -13.50 -26.28
N GLU A 67 -5.96 -12.62 -26.41
CA GLU A 67 -4.94 -12.41 -25.40
C GLU A 67 -5.48 -11.53 -24.26
N GLN A 68 -5.15 -11.89 -23.01
CA GLN A 68 -5.45 -11.07 -21.84
C GLN A 68 -4.36 -10.04 -21.64
N ILE A 69 -4.72 -8.76 -21.71
CA ILE A 69 -3.85 -7.61 -21.51
C ILE A 69 -4.13 -7.02 -20.14
N GLU A 70 -3.12 -6.98 -19.28
CA GLU A 70 -3.16 -6.25 -18.00
C GLU A 70 -2.27 -5.01 -18.09
N LEU A 71 -2.90 -3.83 -18.01
CA LEU A 71 -2.25 -2.54 -18.02
C LEU A 71 -2.25 -1.95 -16.61
N ARG A 72 -1.08 -1.64 -16.07
CA ARG A 72 -0.96 -1.00 -14.76
C ARG A 72 -0.36 0.40 -14.89
N ILE A 73 -1.10 1.40 -14.43
CA ILE A 73 -0.76 2.83 -14.49
C ILE A 73 -0.84 3.42 -13.07
N CYS A 74 0.01 4.40 -12.77
CA CYS A 74 -0.11 5.23 -11.58
C CYS A 74 -0.57 6.63 -12.01
N SER A 75 -1.58 7.19 -11.35
CA SER A 75 -1.99 8.57 -11.59
C SER A 75 -0.91 9.53 -11.11
N ASP A 76 -0.92 10.74 -11.64
CA ASP A 76 -0.07 11.79 -11.10
C ASP A 76 -0.52 12.20 -9.69
N PRO A 77 0.42 12.52 -8.79
CA PRO A 77 0.09 13.03 -7.48
C PRO A 77 -0.43 14.47 -7.55
N THR A 78 -1.36 14.83 -6.66
CA THR A 78 -1.74 16.23 -6.45
C THR A 78 -0.57 17.04 -5.90
N ASP A 79 -0.63 18.38 -5.95
CA ASP A 79 0.45 19.25 -5.42
C ASP A 79 0.76 18.96 -3.95
N ALA A 80 -0.28 18.75 -3.14
CA ALA A 80 -0.13 18.40 -1.73
C ALA A 80 0.56 17.02 -1.54
N ALA A 81 0.24 16.03 -2.36
CA ALA A 81 0.89 14.73 -2.31
C ALA A 81 2.35 14.81 -2.80
N SER A 82 2.59 15.56 -3.88
CA SER A 82 3.92 15.82 -4.44
C SER A 82 4.85 16.45 -3.42
N GLU A 83 4.36 17.42 -2.65
CA GLU A 83 5.13 18.07 -1.60
C GLU A 83 5.50 17.09 -0.48
N LEU A 84 4.57 16.23 -0.05
CA LEU A 84 4.87 15.18 0.93
C LEU A 84 5.95 14.21 0.41
N TYR A 85 5.87 13.79 -0.85
CA TYR A 85 6.89 12.94 -1.46
C TYR A 85 8.26 13.62 -1.52
N ARG A 86 8.30 14.90 -1.91
CA ARG A 86 9.53 15.71 -1.96
C ARG A 86 10.20 15.79 -0.60
N ILE A 87 9.42 16.11 0.44
CA ILE A 87 9.91 16.23 1.82
C ILE A 87 10.41 14.89 2.36
N LEU A 88 9.71 13.80 2.05
CA LEU A 88 10.09 12.46 2.47
C LEU A 88 11.26 11.85 1.65
N GLY A 89 11.66 12.50 0.56
CA GLY A 89 12.71 12.01 -0.35
C GLY A 89 12.27 10.82 -1.18
N TYR A 90 10.98 10.72 -1.52
CA TYR A 90 10.40 9.63 -2.30
C TYR A 90 10.15 10.04 -3.75
N ASN A 91 10.26 9.07 -4.66
CA ASN A 91 9.84 9.25 -6.04
C ASN A 91 8.30 9.37 -6.09
N PRO A 92 7.74 10.50 -6.57
CA PRO A 92 6.29 10.70 -6.62
C PRO A 92 5.56 9.69 -7.52
N ILE A 93 6.25 9.07 -8.48
CA ILE A 93 5.68 8.03 -9.35
C ILE A 93 6.42 6.71 -9.08
N PRO A 94 5.85 5.80 -8.26
CA PRO A 94 6.57 4.62 -7.77
C PRO A 94 6.88 3.58 -8.86
N PHE A 95 6.10 3.56 -9.95
CA PHE A 95 6.34 2.67 -11.09
C PHE A 95 5.91 3.33 -12.39
N ARG A 96 6.62 3.00 -13.48
CA ARG A 96 6.20 3.38 -14.84
C ARG A 96 5.10 2.44 -15.32
N ARG A 97 4.29 2.94 -16.27
CA ARG A 97 3.30 2.13 -16.99
C ARG A 97 3.93 0.83 -17.49
N HIS A 98 3.33 -0.29 -17.15
CA HIS A 98 3.70 -1.60 -17.69
C HIS A 98 2.47 -2.36 -18.17
N THR A 99 2.70 -3.18 -19.19
CA THR A 99 1.69 -4.03 -19.82
C THR A 99 2.16 -5.46 -19.70
N ILE A 100 1.31 -6.31 -19.12
CA ILE A 100 1.51 -7.77 -19.09
C ILE A 100 0.56 -8.36 -20.12
N LYS A 101 1.10 -9.19 -21.01
CA LYS A 101 0.31 -9.96 -21.97
C LYS A 101 0.32 -11.41 -21.53
N THR A 102 -0.84 -12.01 -21.38
CA THR A 102 -1.00 -13.43 -21.05
C THR A 102 -1.68 -14.12 -22.23
N ALA A 103 -1.09 -15.24 -22.68
CA ALA A 103 -1.67 -16.06 -23.73
C ALA A 103 -3.06 -16.59 -23.32
N PRO A 104 -3.96 -16.83 -24.28
CA PRO A 104 -5.24 -17.47 -23.99
C PRO A 104 -5.01 -18.82 -23.29
N PRO A 105 -5.86 -19.19 -22.32
CA PRO A 105 -5.80 -20.51 -21.72
C PRO A 105 -5.99 -21.59 -22.81
N PRO A 106 -5.33 -22.75 -22.71
CA PRO A 106 -5.52 -23.83 -23.68
C PRO A 106 -6.98 -24.27 -23.71
N PRO A 107 -7.53 -24.66 -24.88
CA PRO A 107 -8.87 -25.20 -24.96
C PRO A 107 -8.97 -26.49 -24.13
N ASN A 108 -10.08 -26.62 -23.39
CA ASN A 108 -10.43 -27.84 -22.62
C ASN A 108 -10.66 -29.05 -23.53
#